data_AF-A0A954HVT1-F1
#
_entry.id   AF-A0A954HVT1-F1
#
_cell.length_a   1.000
_cell.length_b   1.000
_cell.length_c   1.000
_cell.angle_alpha   90.00
_cell.angle_beta   90.00
_cell.angle_gamma   90.00
#
_symmetry.space_group_name_H-M   'P 1'
#
loop_
_entity.id
_entity.type
_entity.pdbx_description
1 polymer ?
#
loop_
_entity_poly.entity_id
_entity_poly.type
_entity_poly.pdbx_seq_one_letter_code
_entity_poly.pdbx_strand_id
1 'polypeptide(L)'
;MNHILGAFGIVVAAAPQSTQVRSLGRMRNTVRTLVLLAATLTTAMLAADDSATIQLVFIGNRPVMVRFVNEQVVVNGATVERTHVEMVEDGVVSLDADFAARWTTGERSLDLARTGAEQRLEGLITWIRTASRLSEDQYHKLTLAGRGDISRFLEQCEAIYLGHHARGVTREDLQVIGPACDALQRQYKTGLHGPDSLFLKVLQTLVDQDEFQRIRIVMRVHGAP
;
A
#
# COMPACT_ATOMS: atom_id res chain seq x y z
N MET A 1 -29.70 37.80 14.20
CA MET A 1 -28.58 37.28 13.39
C MET A 1 -28.79 35.79 13.22
N ASN A 2 -29.23 35.35 12.04
CA ASN A 2 -29.46 33.93 11.73
C ASN A 2 -28.21 33.36 11.07
N HIS A 3 -27.58 32.37 11.70
CA HIS A 3 -26.54 31.57 11.06
C HIS A 3 -27.20 30.54 10.14
N ILE A 4 -27.03 30.71 8.83
CA ILE A 4 -27.39 29.71 7.83
C ILE A 4 -26.26 28.67 7.86
N LEU A 5 -26.58 27.44 8.28
CA LEU A 5 -25.73 26.27 8.09
C LEU A 5 -25.66 25.97 6.59
N GLY A 6 -24.57 26.40 5.95
CA GLY A 6 -24.27 26.08 4.55
C GLY A 6 -23.92 24.59 4.41
N ALA A 7 -24.65 23.88 3.56
CA ALA A 7 -24.30 22.53 3.16
C ALA A 7 -23.04 22.58 2.28
N PHE A 8 -21.97 21.92 2.71
CA PHE A 8 -20.76 21.71 1.90
C PHE A 8 -21.06 20.70 0.79
N GLY A 9 -21.27 21.20 -0.43
CA GLY A 9 -21.37 20.38 -1.63
C GLY A 9 -20.05 20.37 -2.39
N ILE A 10 -19.36 19.24 -2.45
CA ILE A 10 -18.22 19.06 -3.37
C ILE A 10 -18.79 18.92 -4.79
N VAL A 11 -18.72 20.00 -5.57
CA VAL A 11 -19.06 19.97 -6.99
C VAL A 11 -17.82 19.61 -7.80
N VAL A 12 -17.69 18.33 -8.17
CA VAL A 12 -16.68 17.89 -9.14
C VAL A 12 -17.21 18.17 -10.54
N ALA A 13 -16.90 19.34 -11.09
CA ALA A 13 -17.22 19.67 -12.48
C ALA A 13 -16.36 18.81 -13.42
N ALA A 14 -16.97 17.80 -14.04
CA ALA A 14 -16.37 17.09 -15.16
C ALA A 14 -16.33 18.00 -16.39
N ALA A 15 -15.17 18.15 -17.01
CA ALA A 15 -15.02 18.89 -18.28
C ALA A 15 -15.97 18.33 -19.36
N PRO A 16 -16.52 19.17 -20.25
CA PRO A 16 -17.45 18.72 -21.28
C PRO A 16 -16.77 17.77 -22.26
N GLN A 17 -17.24 16.53 -22.26
CA GLN A 17 -16.76 15.46 -23.14
C GLN A 17 -17.34 15.63 -24.55
N SER A 18 -16.46 15.67 -25.55
CA SER A 18 -16.83 15.42 -26.94
C SER A 18 -15.91 14.35 -27.55
N THR A 19 -15.91 13.12 -27.02
CA THR A 19 -15.61 11.93 -27.85
C THR A 19 -16.02 10.60 -27.19
N GLN A 20 -16.51 9.71 -28.04
CA GLN A 20 -17.27 8.48 -27.84
C GLN A 20 -16.77 7.41 -26.82
N VAL A 21 -17.74 6.90 -26.07
CA VAL A 21 -18.06 5.49 -25.75
C VAL A 21 -16.98 4.44 -26.04
N ARG A 22 -16.07 4.22 -25.06
CA ARG A 22 -15.33 2.95 -24.81
C ARG A 22 -14.57 3.01 -23.47
N SER A 23 -15.24 3.25 -22.33
CA SER A 23 -14.49 3.39 -21.05
C SER A 23 -15.23 3.09 -19.73
N LEU A 24 -16.32 2.31 -19.73
CA LEU A 24 -17.02 1.99 -18.46
C LEU A 24 -16.11 1.31 -17.40
N GLY A 25 -15.09 0.55 -17.83
CA GLY A 25 -14.09 -0.03 -16.92
C GLY A 25 -13.09 0.99 -16.36
N ARG A 26 -12.74 2.05 -17.10
CA ARG A 26 -11.85 3.13 -16.61
C ARG A 26 -12.58 4.04 -15.64
N MET A 27 -13.87 4.31 -15.88
CA MET A 27 -14.70 5.19 -15.04
C MET A 27 -14.84 4.69 -13.59
N ARG A 28 -14.97 3.38 -13.35
CA ARG A 28 -15.06 2.85 -11.96
C ARG A 28 -13.78 3.06 -11.17
N ASN A 29 -12.61 2.99 -11.81
CA ASN A 29 -11.34 3.29 -11.15
C ASN A 29 -11.19 4.79 -10.90
N THR A 30 -11.53 5.64 -11.88
CA THR A 30 -11.51 7.11 -11.70
C THR A 30 -12.42 7.57 -10.57
N VAL A 31 -13.64 7.02 -10.47
CA VAL A 31 -14.60 7.35 -9.40
C VAL A 31 -14.12 6.87 -8.03
N ARG A 32 -13.50 5.68 -7.94
CA ARG A 32 -12.91 5.20 -6.67
C ARG A 32 -11.71 6.01 -6.23
N THR A 33 -10.83 6.39 -7.17
CA THR A 33 -9.72 7.31 -6.91
C THR A 33 -10.23 8.66 -6.42
N LEU A 34 -11.31 9.18 -7.02
CA LEU A 34 -11.98 10.41 -6.59
C LEU A 34 -12.60 10.31 -5.18
N VAL A 35 -13.20 9.18 -4.80
CA VAL A 35 -13.79 8.97 -3.46
C VAL A 35 -12.71 8.83 -2.38
N LEU A 36 -11.59 8.16 -2.67
CA LEU A 36 -10.45 8.07 -1.76
C LEU A 36 -9.76 9.42 -1.57
N LEU A 37 -9.63 10.21 -2.65
CA LEU A 37 -9.22 11.62 -2.57
C LEU A 37 -10.18 12.44 -1.71
N ALA A 38 -11.50 12.23 -1.85
CA ALA A 38 -12.49 12.97 -1.06
C ALA A 38 -12.40 12.68 0.45
N ALA A 39 -12.07 11.45 0.86
CA ALA A 39 -11.97 11.08 2.28
C ALA A 39 -10.69 11.61 2.96
N THR A 40 -9.56 11.67 2.25
CA THR A 40 -8.34 12.36 2.73
C THR A 40 -8.52 13.87 2.72
N LEU A 41 -9.28 14.42 1.75
CA LEU A 41 -9.66 15.83 1.73
C LEU A 41 -10.37 16.25 3.03
N THR A 42 -11.33 15.48 3.54
CA THR A 42 -12.10 15.89 4.73
C THR A 42 -11.25 16.02 5.98
N THR A 43 -10.20 15.20 6.12
CA THR A 43 -9.28 15.27 7.26
C THR A 43 -8.25 16.38 7.10
N ALA A 44 -7.79 16.65 5.88
CA ALA A 44 -6.88 17.76 5.58
C ALA A 44 -7.54 19.14 5.76
N MET A 45 -8.82 19.28 5.39
CA MET A 45 -9.54 20.56 5.49
C MET A 45 -9.84 21.00 6.93
N LEU A 46 -9.88 20.08 7.90
CA LEU A 46 -10.08 20.41 9.31
C LEU A 46 -8.82 20.97 10.01
N ALA A 47 -7.65 20.88 9.36
CA ALA A 47 -6.36 21.27 9.93
C ALA A 47 -5.68 22.44 9.19
N ALA A 48 -6.31 22.99 8.14
CA ALA A 48 -5.72 24.04 7.31
C ALA A 48 -5.80 25.41 7.99
N ASP A 49 -4.79 25.73 8.79
CA ASP A 49 -4.30 27.10 8.95
C ASP A 49 -3.69 27.54 7.59
N ASP A 50 -3.67 28.85 7.28
CA ASP A 50 -3.45 29.51 5.97
C ASP A 50 -2.22 29.06 5.10
N SER A 51 -1.41 28.11 5.57
CA SER A 51 -0.29 27.53 4.82
C SER A 51 -0.72 26.34 3.96
N ALA A 52 -0.57 26.49 2.64
CA ALA A 52 -0.75 25.41 1.65
C ALA A 52 0.18 24.21 1.95
N THR A 53 -0.32 23.24 2.72
CA THR A 53 0.46 22.09 3.18
C THR A 53 0.56 21.05 2.05
N ILE A 54 1.79 20.68 1.69
CA ILE A 54 2.05 19.58 0.75
C ILE A 54 1.89 18.27 1.51
N GLN A 55 1.09 17.35 0.96
CA GLN A 55 0.83 16.04 1.53
C GLN A 55 1.22 14.93 0.57
N LEU A 56 1.53 13.76 1.12
CA LEU A 56 1.81 12.56 0.33
C LEU A 56 0.55 11.70 0.25
N VAL A 57 -0.05 11.61 -0.93
CA VAL A 57 -1.26 10.81 -1.17
C VAL A 57 -0.93 9.60 -2.01
N PHE A 58 -1.47 8.44 -1.63
CA PHE A 58 -1.31 7.20 -2.39
C PHE A 58 -2.41 7.06 -3.45
N ILE A 59 -2.01 7.04 -4.73
CA ILE A 59 -2.89 6.67 -5.84
C ILE A 59 -2.59 5.23 -6.22
N GLY A 60 -3.43 4.30 -5.73
CA GLY A 60 -3.07 2.89 -5.69
C GLY A 60 -1.93 2.68 -4.69
N ASN A 61 -0.83 2.07 -5.12
CA ASN A 61 0.37 1.88 -4.28
C ASN A 61 1.51 2.85 -4.62
N ARG A 62 1.22 3.94 -5.34
CA ARG A 62 2.22 4.94 -5.70
C ARG A 62 1.96 6.22 -4.92
N PRO A 63 2.95 6.74 -4.17
CA PRO A 63 2.80 8.02 -3.52
C PRO A 63 2.95 9.15 -4.55
N VAL A 64 2.13 10.18 -4.38
CA VAL A 64 2.13 11.40 -5.18
C VAL A 64 2.08 12.58 -4.21
N MET A 65 2.98 13.54 -4.40
CA MET A 65 2.94 14.79 -3.65
C MET A 65 1.83 15.68 -4.20
N VAL A 66 0.95 16.12 -3.32
CA VAL A 66 -0.18 16.97 -3.66
C VAL A 66 -0.26 18.17 -2.74
N ARG A 67 -0.72 19.29 -3.26
CA ARG A 67 -1.07 20.48 -2.50
C ARG A 67 -2.57 20.68 -2.62
N PHE A 68 -3.21 20.91 -1.49
CA PHE A 68 -4.61 21.34 -1.46
C PHE A 68 -4.62 22.87 -1.55
N VAL A 69 -5.32 23.39 -2.55
CA VAL A 69 -5.46 24.83 -2.78
C VAL A 69 -6.92 25.18 -2.56
N ASN A 70 -7.17 26.08 -1.61
CA ASN A 70 -8.48 26.65 -1.35
C ASN A 70 -8.57 27.99 -2.08
N GLU A 71 -9.47 28.09 -3.05
CA GLU A 71 -9.74 29.31 -3.80
C GLU A 71 -11.17 29.79 -3.51
N GLN A 72 -11.33 31.09 -3.27
CA GLN A 72 -12.65 31.70 -3.24
C GLN A 72 -13.08 32.08 -4.66
N VAL A 73 -14.15 31.46 -5.15
CA VAL A 73 -14.70 31.71 -6.49
C VAL A 73 -16.09 32.31 -6.36
N VAL A 74 -16.35 33.41 -7.05
CA VAL A 74 -17.68 34.03 -7.08
C VAL A 74 -18.54 33.35 -8.14
N VAL A 75 -19.62 32.70 -7.73
CA VAL A 75 -20.60 32.04 -8.60
C VAL A 75 -21.95 32.69 -8.38
N ASN A 76 -22.50 33.34 -9.41
CA ASN A 76 -23.79 34.05 -9.34
C ASN A 76 -23.88 35.10 -8.21
N GLY A 77 -22.79 35.81 -7.94
CA GLY A 77 -22.74 36.82 -6.89
C GLY A 77 -22.58 36.28 -5.46
N ALA A 78 -22.52 34.96 -5.28
CA ALA A 78 -22.15 34.32 -4.02
C ALA A 78 -20.68 33.88 -4.06
N THR A 79 -19.91 34.18 -3.01
CA THR A 79 -18.56 33.64 -2.83
C THR A 79 -18.66 32.19 -2.36
N VAL A 80 -18.06 31.28 -3.11
CA VAL A 80 -17.98 29.85 -2.82
C VAL A 80 -16.52 29.48 -2.63
N GLU A 81 -16.19 28.78 -1.56
CA GLU A 81 -14.87 28.19 -1.40
C GLU A 81 -14.78 26.91 -2.23
N ARG A 82 -13.77 26.85 -3.10
CA ARG A 82 -13.46 25.70 -3.94
C ARG A 82 -12.09 25.17 -3.55
N THR A 83 -12.06 23.93 -3.11
CA THR A 83 -10.79 23.21 -2.91
C THR A 83 -10.48 22.38 -4.14
N HIS A 84 -9.30 22.56 -4.71
CA HIS A 84 -8.75 21.64 -5.71
C HIS A 84 -7.40 21.08 -5.26
N VAL A 85 -7.00 20.01 -5.95
CA VAL A 85 -5.77 19.28 -5.65
C VAL A 85 -4.80 19.50 -6.80
N GLU A 86 -3.63 20.05 -6.48
CA GLU A 86 -2.55 20.24 -7.44
C GLU A 86 -1.46 19.19 -7.19
N MET A 87 -0.96 18.57 -8.25
CA MET A 87 0.26 17.79 -8.16
C MET A 87 1.44 18.74 -8.02
N VAL A 88 2.31 18.49 -7.04
CA VAL A 88 3.47 19.34 -6.79
C VAL A 88 4.73 18.64 -7.24
N GLU A 89 5.55 19.37 -8.00
CA GLU A 89 6.86 18.88 -8.44
C GLU A 89 7.92 19.12 -7.36
N ASP A 90 7.88 20.29 -6.71
CA ASP A 90 8.85 20.73 -5.71
C ASP A 90 8.20 20.86 -4.33
N GLY A 91 8.65 20.04 -3.38
CA GLY A 91 8.10 20.02 -2.03
C GLY A 91 8.88 19.11 -1.10
N VAL A 92 8.69 19.31 0.19
CA VAL A 92 9.21 18.44 1.25
C VAL A 92 8.01 17.89 2.02
N VAL A 93 7.88 16.58 2.08
CA VAL A 93 6.85 15.90 2.87
C VAL A 93 7.48 15.11 4.01
N SER A 94 6.81 15.07 5.16
CA SER A 94 7.17 14.12 6.21
C SER A 94 6.64 12.73 5.86
N LEU A 95 7.44 11.69 6.07
CA LEU A 95 6.96 10.31 6.01
C LEU A 95 6.45 9.90 7.38
N ASP A 96 5.25 9.32 7.45
CA ASP A 96 4.78 8.66 8.66
C ASP A 96 5.36 7.23 8.77
N ALA A 97 5.26 6.65 9.97
CA ALA A 97 5.77 5.30 10.26
C ALA A 97 5.13 4.20 9.38
N ASP A 98 3.94 4.47 8.83
CA ASP A 98 3.18 3.53 8.02
C ASP A 98 3.45 3.65 6.52
N PHE A 99 4.25 4.65 6.10
CA PHE A 99 4.57 4.92 4.70
C PHE A 99 5.11 3.67 3.99
N ALA A 100 6.09 3.01 4.60
CA ALA A 100 6.71 1.82 4.03
C ALA A 100 5.71 0.68 3.88
N ALA A 101 4.82 0.48 4.86
CA ALA A 101 3.76 -0.54 4.79
C ALA A 101 2.81 -0.25 3.62
N ARG A 102 2.28 0.97 3.52
CA ARG A 102 1.32 1.33 2.46
C ARG A 102 1.90 1.19 1.06
N TRP A 103 3.17 1.54 0.85
CA TRP A 103 3.81 1.34 -0.45
C TRP A 103 4.09 -0.14 -0.73
N THR A 104 4.76 -0.82 0.20
CA THR A 104 5.28 -2.17 -0.05
C THR A 104 4.18 -3.23 -0.01
N THR A 105 3.26 -3.19 0.94
CA THR A 105 2.24 -4.24 1.13
C THR A 105 0.84 -3.80 0.71
N GLY A 106 0.59 -2.49 0.68
CA GLY A 106 -0.75 -1.93 0.51
C GLY A 106 -1.57 -1.90 1.81
N GLU A 107 -0.99 -2.38 2.91
CA GLU A 107 -1.63 -2.37 4.23
C GLU A 107 -1.45 -1.02 4.93
N ARG A 108 -2.35 -0.71 5.86
CA ARG A 108 -2.33 0.56 6.58
C ARG A 108 -1.19 0.67 7.60
N SER A 109 -0.62 -0.45 8.04
CA SER A 109 0.51 -0.50 8.98
C SER A 109 1.34 -1.78 8.79
N LEU A 110 2.57 -1.78 9.32
CA LEU A 110 3.44 -2.95 9.31
C LEU A 110 2.87 -4.12 10.14
N ASP A 111 2.13 -3.82 11.20
CA ASP A 111 1.48 -4.85 12.03
C ASP A 111 0.38 -5.59 11.27
N LEU A 112 -0.46 -4.87 10.52
CA LEU A 112 -1.47 -5.51 9.67
C LEU A 112 -0.83 -6.37 8.57
N ALA A 113 0.26 -5.88 7.98
CA ALA A 113 1.05 -6.65 7.02
C ALA A 113 1.65 -7.93 7.65
N ARG A 114 2.16 -7.84 8.88
CA ARG A 114 2.65 -8.99 9.65
C ARG A 114 1.56 -10.02 9.86
N THR A 115 0.41 -9.61 10.41
CA THR A 115 -0.71 -10.51 10.67
C THR A 115 -1.19 -11.19 9.38
N GLY A 116 -1.35 -10.44 8.29
CA GLY A 116 -1.74 -11.02 7.00
C GLY A 116 -0.70 -11.99 6.42
N ALA A 117 0.59 -11.71 6.59
CA ALA A 117 1.66 -12.63 6.19
C ALA A 117 1.68 -13.90 7.04
N GLU A 118 1.51 -13.79 8.36
CA GLU A 118 1.49 -14.93 9.28
C GLU A 118 0.28 -15.84 9.03
N GLN A 119 -0.90 -15.29 8.76
CA GLN A 119 -2.08 -16.07 8.40
C GLN A 119 -1.87 -16.86 7.09
N ARG A 120 -1.22 -16.25 6.09
CA ARG A 120 -0.87 -16.96 4.84
C ARG A 120 0.15 -18.05 5.08
N LEU A 121 1.15 -17.81 5.93
CA LEU A 121 2.12 -18.82 6.33
C LEU A 121 1.44 -20.01 7.04
N GLU A 122 0.53 -19.76 7.97
CA GLU A 122 -0.21 -20.81 8.67
C GLU A 122 -1.03 -21.66 7.71
N GLY A 123 -1.76 -21.02 6.78
CA GLY A 123 -2.48 -21.73 5.72
C GLY A 123 -1.56 -22.59 4.85
N LEU A 124 -0.41 -22.03 4.45
CA LEU A 124 0.60 -22.74 3.66
C LEU A 124 1.14 -23.97 4.39
N ILE A 125 1.53 -23.83 5.65
CA ILE A 125 2.06 -24.95 6.46
C ILE A 125 0.98 -26.01 6.68
N THR A 126 -0.27 -25.61 6.87
CA THR A 126 -1.41 -26.55 6.98
C THR A 126 -1.57 -27.40 5.72
N TRP A 127 -1.43 -26.78 4.54
CA TRP A 127 -1.45 -27.51 3.27
C TRP A 127 -0.27 -28.46 3.12
N ILE A 128 0.93 -28.02 3.48
CA ILE A 128 2.12 -28.86 3.47
C ILE A 128 1.91 -30.06 4.40
N ARG A 129 1.43 -29.84 5.63
CA ARG A 129 1.15 -30.89 6.61
C ARG A 129 0.07 -31.89 6.15
N THR A 130 -0.85 -31.46 5.28
CA THR A 130 -1.82 -32.39 4.68
C THR A 130 -1.21 -33.18 3.53
N ALA A 131 -0.30 -32.58 2.77
CA ALA A 131 0.38 -33.21 1.64
C ALA A 131 1.58 -34.08 2.05
N SER A 132 2.07 -33.94 3.29
CA SER A 132 3.29 -34.59 3.80
C SER A 132 3.14 -35.03 5.24
N ARG A 133 3.90 -36.04 5.66
CA ARG A 133 3.86 -36.54 7.05
C ARG A 133 4.88 -35.82 7.94
N LEU A 134 4.79 -34.49 8.01
CA LEU A 134 5.66 -33.72 8.92
C LEU A 134 5.41 -34.15 10.37
N SER A 135 6.48 -34.49 11.07
CA SER A 135 6.49 -34.56 12.54
C SER A 135 6.25 -33.17 13.15
N GLU A 136 5.87 -33.12 14.43
CA GLU A 136 5.68 -31.85 15.14
C GLU A 136 6.96 -31.00 15.20
N ASP A 137 8.13 -31.63 15.30
CA ASP A 137 9.42 -30.92 15.27
C ASP A 137 9.71 -30.31 13.88
N GLN A 138 9.47 -31.05 12.80
CA GLN A 138 9.60 -30.54 11.43
C GLN A 138 8.61 -29.39 11.17
N TYR A 139 7.36 -29.54 11.61
CA TYR A 139 6.34 -28.49 11.55
C TYR A 139 6.80 -27.21 12.28
N HIS A 140 7.33 -27.36 13.49
CA HIS A 140 7.82 -26.23 14.28
C HIS A 140 9.00 -25.53 13.60
N LYS A 141 10.00 -26.28 13.10
CA LYS A 141 11.15 -25.75 12.36
C LYS A 141 10.72 -24.98 11.12
N LEU A 142 9.80 -25.54 10.33
CA LEU A 142 9.28 -24.91 9.13
C LEU A 142 8.52 -23.61 9.45
N THR A 143 7.72 -23.62 10.53
CA THR A 143 7.01 -22.43 11.02
C THR A 143 7.99 -21.32 11.43
N LEU A 144 9.03 -21.67 12.17
CA LEU A 144 10.04 -20.72 12.60
C LEU A 144 10.79 -20.11 11.42
N ALA A 145 11.15 -20.93 10.42
CA ALA A 145 11.79 -20.47 9.19
C ALA A 145 10.92 -19.46 8.42
N GLY A 146 9.63 -19.76 8.27
CA GLY A 146 8.68 -18.85 7.61
C GLY A 146 8.49 -17.53 8.36
N ARG A 147 8.41 -17.58 9.70
CA ARG A 147 8.35 -16.36 10.52
C ARG A 147 9.62 -15.52 10.41
N GLY A 148 10.78 -16.17 10.29
CA GLY A 148 12.05 -15.49 10.02
C GLY A 148 12.04 -14.74 8.70
N ASP A 149 11.53 -15.34 7.62
CA ASP A 149 11.38 -14.67 6.31
C ASP A 149 10.44 -13.45 6.39
N ILE A 150 9.33 -13.56 7.14
CA ILE A 150 8.40 -12.45 7.39
C ILE A 150 9.10 -11.32 8.16
N SER A 151 9.81 -11.63 9.24
CA SER A 151 10.54 -10.63 10.03
C SER A 151 11.56 -9.88 9.17
N ARG A 152 12.37 -10.62 8.42
CA ARG A 152 13.38 -10.05 7.52
C ARG A 152 12.77 -9.11 6.49
N PHE A 153 11.62 -9.47 5.92
CA PHE A 153 10.90 -8.60 4.98
C PHE A 153 10.42 -7.31 5.66
N LEU A 154 9.84 -7.39 6.85
CA LEU A 154 9.35 -6.21 7.58
C LEU A 154 10.50 -5.29 8.03
N GLU A 155 11.63 -5.87 8.44
CA GLU A 155 12.86 -5.12 8.75
C GLU A 155 13.38 -4.36 7.52
N GLN A 156 13.29 -4.94 6.32
CA GLN A 156 13.65 -4.23 5.08
C GLN A 156 12.70 -3.05 4.81
N CYS A 157 11.40 -3.21 5.06
CA CYS A 157 10.44 -2.11 4.95
C CYS A 157 10.74 -1.00 5.96
N GLU A 158 11.00 -1.36 7.21
CA GLU A 158 11.31 -0.41 8.29
C GLU A 158 12.63 0.34 8.02
N ALA A 159 13.66 -0.35 7.50
CA ALA A 159 14.93 0.27 7.14
C ALA A 159 14.78 1.38 6.09
N ILE A 160 13.87 1.20 5.11
CA ILE A 160 13.56 2.26 4.13
C ILE A 160 12.95 3.47 4.83
N TYR A 161 12.00 3.26 5.75
CA TYR A 161 11.39 4.37 6.50
C TYR A 161 12.44 5.11 7.35
N LEU A 162 13.21 4.37 8.15
CA LEU A 162 14.20 4.94 9.06
C LEU A 162 15.26 5.75 8.32
N GLY A 163 15.68 5.32 7.12
CA GLY A 163 16.65 6.03 6.29
C GLY A 163 16.19 7.40 5.79
N HIS A 164 14.88 7.68 5.77
CA HIS A 164 14.33 8.87 5.12
C HIS A 164 13.40 9.73 6.00
N HIS A 165 12.90 9.22 7.13
CA HIS A 165 11.92 9.94 7.95
C HIS A 165 12.45 11.24 8.60
N ALA A 166 13.74 11.30 8.95
CA ALA A 166 14.26 12.36 9.82
C ALA A 166 14.47 13.73 9.13
N ARG A 167 14.53 13.79 7.79
CA ARG A 167 14.92 15.01 7.06
C ARG A 167 13.83 15.60 6.16
N GLY A 168 12.64 15.02 6.19
CA GLY A 168 11.64 15.24 5.14
C GLY A 168 12.09 14.66 3.80
N VAL A 169 11.15 14.43 2.89
CA VAL A 169 11.38 13.72 1.64
C VAL A 169 10.92 14.58 0.48
N THR A 170 11.84 14.76 -0.47
CA THR A 170 11.62 15.48 -1.74
C THR A 170 11.10 14.55 -2.84
N ARG A 171 10.77 15.11 -4.01
CA ARG A 171 10.43 14.29 -5.18
C ARG A 171 11.59 13.41 -5.61
N GLU A 172 12.80 13.95 -5.58
CA GLU A 172 14.03 13.25 -5.93
C GLU A 172 14.26 12.07 -4.99
N ASP A 173 14.06 12.27 -3.68
CA ASP A 173 14.13 11.18 -2.70
C ASP A 173 13.11 10.08 -3.01
N LEU A 174 11.85 10.44 -3.37
CA LEU A 174 10.84 9.45 -3.76
C LEU A 174 11.23 8.67 -5.02
N GLN A 175 11.93 9.29 -5.98
CA GLN A 175 12.45 8.61 -7.17
C GLN A 175 13.56 7.60 -6.81
N VAL A 176 14.34 7.88 -5.77
CA VAL A 176 15.38 6.98 -5.26
C VAL A 176 14.78 5.83 -4.44
N ILE A 177 13.81 6.11 -3.58
CA ILE A 177 13.15 5.12 -2.70
C ILE A 177 12.22 4.20 -3.49
N GLY A 178 11.55 4.73 -4.52
CA GLY A 178 10.51 4.03 -5.25
C GLY A 178 10.91 2.65 -5.80
N PRO A 179 12.06 2.50 -6.48
CA PRO A 179 12.53 1.20 -6.95
C PRO A 179 12.70 0.15 -5.84
N ALA A 180 13.16 0.55 -4.65
CA ALA A 180 13.31 -0.34 -3.51
C ALA A 180 11.95 -0.79 -2.96
N CYS A 181 11.02 0.16 -2.79
CA CYS A 181 9.64 -0.15 -2.39
C CYS A 181 8.93 -1.04 -3.41
N ASP A 182 9.08 -0.78 -4.71
CA ASP A 182 8.49 -1.57 -5.79
C ASP A 182 9.06 -2.99 -5.83
N ALA A 183 10.35 -3.17 -5.51
CA ALA A 183 10.97 -4.48 -5.39
C ALA A 183 10.37 -5.29 -4.22
N LEU A 184 10.25 -4.68 -3.04
CA LEU A 184 9.61 -5.30 -1.87
C LEU A 184 8.14 -5.59 -2.14
N GLN A 185 7.43 -4.70 -2.84
CA GLN A 185 6.05 -4.94 -3.23
C GLN A 185 5.91 -6.15 -4.15
N ARG A 186 6.80 -6.29 -5.14
CA ARG A 186 6.82 -7.48 -6.00
C ARG A 186 7.05 -8.74 -5.16
N GLN A 187 8.05 -8.73 -4.27
CA GLN A 187 8.33 -9.84 -3.36
C GLN A 187 7.10 -10.21 -2.51
N TYR A 188 6.41 -9.23 -1.92
CA TYR A 188 5.20 -9.46 -1.14
C TYR A 188 4.07 -10.06 -1.97
N LYS A 189 3.85 -9.53 -3.19
CA LYS A 189 2.81 -10.01 -4.11
C LYS A 189 3.08 -11.41 -4.67
N THR A 190 4.34 -11.73 -4.95
CA THR A 190 4.73 -13.08 -5.39
C THR A 190 4.76 -14.09 -4.25
N GLY A 191 4.75 -13.62 -3.00
CA GLY A 191 4.87 -14.43 -1.80
C GLY A 191 6.27 -14.34 -1.19
N LEU A 192 6.32 -14.34 0.15
CA LEU A 192 7.56 -14.16 0.92
C LEU A 192 8.44 -15.42 0.95
N HIS A 193 7.88 -16.57 0.56
CA HIS A 193 8.52 -17.89 0.68
C HIS A 193 9.00 -18.43 -0.68
N GLY A 194 9.64 -17.56 -1.48
CA GLY A 194 10.17 -17.92 -2.81
C GLY A 194 11.41 -18.82 -2.78
N PRO A 195 12.04 -19.06 -3.95
CA PRO A 195 13.18 -19.98 -4.11
C PRO A 195 14.35 -19.76 -3.13
N ASP A 196 14.63 -18.49 -2.83
CA ASP A 196 15.77 -18.11 -1.97
C ASP A 196 15.41 -17.98 -0.48
N SER A 197 14.15 -18.23 -0.12
CA SER A 197 13.63 -18.10 1.25
C SER A 197 14.23 -19.15 2.20
N LEU A 198 14.34 -18.78 3.47
CA LEU A 198 14.77 -19.75 4.49
C LEU A 198 13.72 -20.86 4.64
N PHE A 199 12.44 -20.51 4.55
CA PHE A 199 11.33 -21.46 4.56
C PHE A 199 11.52 -22.58 3.54
N LEU A 200 11.76 -22.26 2.26
CA LEU A 200 11.87 -23.27 1.22
C LEU A 200 13.13 -24.13 1.37
N LYS A 201 14.25 -23.51 1.77
CA LYS A 201 15.50 -24.23 2.07
C LYS A 201 15.30 -25.23 3.21
N VAL A 202 14.64 -24.81 4.28
CA VAL A 202 14.32 -25.68 5.42
C VAL A 202 13.38 -26.80 4.95
N LEU A 203 12.30 -26.48 4.23
CA LEU A 203 11.38 -27.49 3.69
C LEU A 203 12.12 -28.58 2.90
N GLN A 204 13.01 -28.20 1.98
CA GLN A 204 13.79 -29.13 1.18
C GLN A 204 14.68 -30.07 2.02
N THR A 205 15.12 -29.63 3.19
CA THR A 205 15.91 -30.48 4.12
C THR A 205 15.06 -31.36 5.02
N LEU A 206 13.79 -31.03 5.23
CA LEU A 206 12.91 -31.76 6.15
C LEU A 206 12.18 -32.94 5.48
N VAL A 207 12.01 -32.93 4.15
CA VAL A 207 11.30 -33.96 3.40
C VAL A 207 12.22 -34.61 2.36
N ASP A 208 11.86 -35.80 1.89
CA ASP A 208 12.56 -36.41 0.76
C ASP A 208 12.28 -35.66 -0.56
N GLN A 209 13.09 -35.94 -1.59
CA GLN A 209 13.03 -35.22 -2.86
C GLN A 209 11.68 -35.41 -3.58
N ASP A 210 11.06 -36.60 -3.50
CA ASP A 210 9.81 -36.90 -4.17
C ASP A 210 8.63 -36.21 -3.47
N GLU A 211 8.63 -36.23 -2.14
CA GLU A 211 7.70 -35.49 -1.28
C GLU A 211 7.84 -33.99 -1.49
N PHE A 212 9.07 -33.47 -1.61
CA PHE A 212 9.31 -32.07 -1.94
C PHE A 212 8.68 -31.67 -3.28
N GLN A 213 8.84 -32.48 -4.33
CA GLN A 213 8.19 -32.19 -5.62
C GLN A 213 6.67 -32.20 -5.53
N ARG A 214 6.08 -33.15 -4.78
CA ARG A 214 4.62 -33.17 -4.53
C ARG A 214 4.16 -31.91 -3.81
N ILE A 215 4.86 -31.52 -2.75
CA ILE A 215 4.55 -30.30 -1.99
C ILE A 215 4.65 -29.06 -2.89
N ARG A 216 5.67 -28.94 -3.74
CA ARG A 216 5.81 -27.80 -4.66
C ARG A 216 4.63 -27.68 -5.63
N ILE A 217 4.06 -28.79 -6.09
CA ILE A 217 2.85 -28.78 -6.91
C ILE A 217 1.67 -28.23 -6.12
N VAL A 218 1.50 -28.68 -4.87
CA VAL A 218 0.43 -28.19 -3.96
C VAL A 218 0.60 -26.68 -3.70
N MET A 219 1.82 -26.24 -3.39
CA MET A 219 2.13 -24.82 -3.17
C MET A 219 1.72 -23.96 -4.37
N ARG A 220 2.08 -24.39 -5.59
CA ARG A 220 1.73 -23.68 -6.83
C ARG A 220 0.21 -23.60 -7.06
N VAL A 221 -0.53 -24.67 -6.76
CA VAL A 221 -2.00 -24.71 -6.91
C VAL A 221 -2.67 -23.72 -5.96
N HIS A 222 -2.13 -23.53 -4.75
CA HIS A 222 -2.66 -22.61 -3.74
C HIS A 222 -2.07 -21.19 -3.82
N GLY A 223 -1.37 -20.86 -4.91
CA GLY A 223 -0.85 -19.51 -5.14
C GLY A 223 0.37 -19.14 -4.27
N ALA A 224 1.05 -20.13 -3.69
CA ALA A 224 2.38 -19.94 -3.15
C ALA A 224 3.43 -20.10 -4.29
N PRO A 225 4.49 -19.28 -4.29
CA PRO A 225 5.54 -19.28 -5.32
C PRO A 225 6.35 -20.58 -5.38
#